data_AF-A0A0L8HDI3-F1
#
_entry.id   AF-A0A0L8HDI3-F1
#
_cell.length_a   1.000
_cell.length_b   1.000
_cell.length_c   1.000
_cell.angle_alpha   90.00
_cell.angle_beta   90.00
_cell.angle_gamma   90.00
#
_symmetry.space_group_name_H-M   'P 1'
#
loop_
_entity.id
_entity.type
_entity.pdbx_description
1 polymer ?
#
loop_
_entity_poly.entity_id
_entity_poly.type
_entity_poly.pdbx_seq_one_letter_code
_entity_poly.pdbx_strand_id
1 'polypeptide(L)'
;MESNGSSYGSTEITEKHDVQLVADSDDPSRLEHKIVASNEFNNKLSGKAWGRIKKIITMKTRFPSSIYYIIGNECCERFSFYGMKAILILYLTKYLLMKPNTATSIFHVFNMLCYFTPLIGALIADSFLGKYK
;
A
#
# COMPACT_ATOMS: atom_id res chain seq x y z
N MET A 1 3.71 26.82 -31.47
CA MET A 1 4.80 25.87 -31.20
C MET A 1 4.63 25.36 -29.78
N GLU A 2 4.38 24.07 -29.62
CA GLU A 2 4.18 23.41 -28.31
C GLU A 2 5.49 22.89 -27.70
N SER A 3 5.56 22.88 -26.36
CA SER A 3 6.29 21.96 -25.45
C SER A 3 6.04 22.47 -24.01
N ASN A 4 5.85 21.73 -22.91
CA ASN A 4 5.61 20.30 -22.60
C ASN A 4 4.49 20.24 -21.51
N GLY A 5 3.88 19.13 -21.08
CA GLY A 5 4.19 17.70 -21.23
C GLY A 5 4.75 17.09 -19.94
N SER A 6 3.91 16.42 -19.12
CA SER A 6 4.42 15.49 -18.07
C SER A 6 3.39 14.49 -17.49
N SER A 7 3.72 13.21 -17.67
CA SER A 7 3.58 12.11 -16.68
C SER A 7 2.20 11.61 -16.21
N TYR A 8 1.65 10.62 -16.94
CA TYR A 8 0.71 9.60 -16.44
C TYR A 8 1.02 8.22 -17.04
N GLY A 9 2.24 7.69 -16.82
CA GLY A 9 2.67 6.39 -17.33
C GLY A 9 2.81 5.33 -16.25
N SER A 10 1.86 4.39 -16.15
CA SER A 10 2.08 3.01 -15.65
C SER A 10 0.84 2.11 -15.69
N THR A 11 -0.39 2.65 -15.70
CA THR A 11 -1.62 1.84 -15.71
C THR A 11 -2.09 1.45 -17.12
N GLU A 12 -1.67 2.15 -18.18
CA GLU A 12 -2.11 1.89 -19.56
C GLU A 12 -1.63 0.54 -20.15
N ILE A 13 -0.56 -0.07 -19.62
CA ILE A 13 0.18 -1.11 -20.35
C ILE A 13 -0.61 -2.44 -20.43
N THR A 14 -1.42 -2.75 -19.40
CA THR A 14 -2.31 -3.91 -19.41
C THR A 14 -3.57 -3.65 -20.26
N GLU A 15 -4.14 -2.45 -20.17
CA GLU A 15 -5.35 -2.06 -20.91
C GLU A 15 -5.09 -2.02 -22.43
N LYS A 16 -3.95 -1.49 -22.86
CA LYS A 16 -3.56 -1.42 -24.28
C LYS A 16 -3.42 -2.79 -24.94
N HIS A 17 -3.05 -3.83 -24.19
CA HIS A 17 -2.91 -5.18 -24.74
C HIS A 17 -4.25 -5.88 -25.00
N ASP A 18 -5.27 -5.62 -24.18
CA ASP A 18 -6.64 -6.11 -24.42
C ASP A 18 -7.33 -5.28 -25.51
N VAL A 19 -7.20 -3.94 -25.49
CA VAL A 19 -7.83 -3.04 -26.47
C VAL A 19 -7.28 -3.25 -27.88
N GLN A 20 -5.98 -3.54 -28.05
CA GLN A 20 -5.41 -3.80 -29.38
C GLN A 20 -5.98 -5.08 -30.05
N LEU A 21 -6.48 -6.04 -29.27
CA LEU A 21 -7.14 -7.26 -29.79
C LEU A 21 -8.62 -7.07 -30.13
N VAL A 22 -9.22 -5.92 -29.79
CA VAL A 22 -10.61 -5.57 -30.14
C VAL A 22 -10.70 -4.96 -31.55
N ALA A 23 -9.60 -4.40 -32.06
CA ALA A 23 -9.57 -3.63 -33.32
C ALA A 23 -9.38 -4.45 -34.61
N ASP A 24 -9.25 -5.78 -34.54
CA ASP A 24 -8.88 -6.66 -35.67
C ASP A 24 -9.84 -7.86 -35.84
N SER A 25 -11.16 -7.66 -35.65
CA SER A 25 -12.16 -8.74 -35.81
C SER A 25 -13.58 -8.22 -36.10
N ASP A 26 -13.94 -8.16 -37.38
CA ASP A 26 -15.31 -7.94 -37.89
C ASP A 26 -16.24 -9.17 -37.67
N ASP A 27 -16.29 -9.72 -36.45
CA ASP A 27 -17.25 -10.77 -36.07
C ASP A 27 -17.72 -10.58 -34.60
N PRO A 28 -18.94 -10.06 -34.37
CA PRO A 28 -19.46 -9.81 -33.03
C PRO A 28 -19.73 -11.10 -32.23
N SER A 29 -19.91 -12.25 -32.88
CA SER A 29 -20.22 -13.51 -32.19
C SER A 29 -19.03 -14.04 -31.37
N ARG A 30 -17.81 -13.77 -31.82
CA ARG A 30 -16.57 -14.23 -31.17
C ARG A 30 -16.19 -13.39 -29.94
N LEU A 31 -16.68 -12.16 -29.86
CA LEU A 31 -16.48 -11.26 -28.71
C LEU A 31 -17.30 -11.73 -27.51
N GLU A 32 -18.58 -12.05 -27.70
CA GLU A 32 -19.46 -12.61 -26.66
C GLU A 32 -18.85 -13.87 -26.03
N HIS A 33 -18.35 -14.82 -26.84
CA HIS A 33 -17.70 -16.02 -26.32
C HIS A 33 -16.43 -15.75 -25.49
N LYS A 34 -15.63 -14.73 -25.85
CA LYS A 34 -14.47 -14.30 -25.05
C LYS A 34 -14.90 -13.66 -23.72
N ILE A 35 -15.94 -12.83 -23.74
CA ILE A 35 -16.48 -12.16 -22.55
C ILE A 35 -17.11 -13.18 -21.59
N VAL A 36 -17.91 -14.13 -22.09
CA VAL A 36 -18.48 -15.22 -21.29
C VAL A 36 -17.37 -16.09 -20.69
N ALA A 37 -16.36 -16.49 -21.48
CA ALA A 37 -15.24 -17.28 -20.97
C ALA A 37 -14.39 -16.53 -19.91
N SER A 38 -14.18 -15.23 -20.06
CA SER A 38 -13.45 -14.43 -19.07
C SER A 38 -14.27 -14.25 -17.78
N ASN A 39 -15.58 -14.05 -17.87
CA ASN A 39 -16.49 -13.96 -16.72
C ASN A 39 -16.59 -15.29 -15.96
N GLU A 40 -16.65 -16.42 -16.67
CA GLU A 40 -16.66 -17.76 -16.06
C GLU A 40 -15.31 -18.08 -15.39
N PHE A 41 -14.20 -17.73 -16.06
CA PHE A 41 -12.85 -17.91 -15.50
C PHE A 41 -12.61 -17.04 -14.25
N ASN A 42 -13.05 -15.78 -14.26
CA ASN A 42 -12.97 -14.88 -13.10
C ASN A 42 -13.82 -15.38 -11.92
N ASN A 43 -15.05 -15.83 -12.15
CA ASN A 43 -15.88 -16.46 -11.11
C ASN A 43 -15.22 -17.73 -10.54
N LYS A 44 -14.65 -18.58 -11.40
CA LYS A 44 -13.98 -19.83 -11.03
C LYS A 44 -12.66 -19.61 -10.28
N LEU A 45 -11.92 -18.55 -10.61
CA LEU A 45 -10.77 -18.08 -9.83
C LEU A 45 -11.21 -17.57 -8.46
N SER A 46 -12.21 -16.71 -8.41
CA SER A 46 -12.75 -16.14 -7.17
C SER A 46 -13.17 -17.27 -6.20
N GLY A 47 -14.09 -18.15 -6.60
CA GLY A 47 -14.58 -19.23 -5.73
C GLY A 47 -13.48 -20.16 -5.22
N LYS A 48 -12.51 -20.54 -6.06
CA LYS A 48 -11.43 -21.47 -5.69
C LYS A 48 -10.33 -20.79 -4.86
N ALA A 49 -9.97 -19.55 -5.14
CA ALA A 49 -8.98 -18.79 -4.36
C ALA A 49 -9.52 -18.46 -2.96
N TRP A 50 -10.75 -17.94 -2.87
CA TRP A 50 -11.41 -17.63 -1.59
C TRP A 50 -11.58 -18.87 -0.71
N GLY A 51 -11.87 -20.04 -1.29
CA GLY A 51 -11.91 -21.30 -0.54
C GLY A 51 -10.56 -21.67 0.12
N ARG A 52 -9.44 -21.43 -0.58
CA ARG A 52 -8.09 -21.66 -0.04
C ARG A 52 -7.72 -20.65 1.04
N ILE A 53 -8.03 -19.37 0.83
CA ILE A 53 -7.80 -18.30 1.81
C ILE A 53 -8.61 -18.58 3.07
N LYS A 54 -9.92 -18.82 2.95
CA LYS A 54 -10.82 -19.16 4.08
C LYS A 54 -10.30 -20.36 4.87
N LYS A 55 -9.79 -21.40 4.19
CA LYS A 55 -9.17 -22.56 4.85
C LYS A 55 -7.95 -22.20 5.68
N ILE A 56 -7.11 -21.25 5.26
CA ILE A 56 -5.93 -20.81 6.02
C ILE A 56 -6.36 -20.05 7.29
N ILE A 57 -7.31 -19.11 7.20
CA ILE A 57 -7.81 -18.35 8.37
C ILE A 57 -8.60 -19.22 9.36
N THR A 58 -9.25 -20.31 8.90
CA THR A 58 -10.04 -21.23 9.74
C THR A 58 -9.21 -22.42 10.26
N MET A 59 -7.93 -22.55 9.90
CA MET A 59 -7.04 -23.54 10.52
C MET A 59 -6.89 -23.21 12.01
N LYS A 60 -7.37 -24.10 12.88
CA LYS A 60 -7.25 -23.97 14.34
C LYS A 60 -5.79 -23.98 14.76
N THR A 61 -5.18 -22.81 14.85
CA THR A 61 -3.76 -22.66 15.16
C THR A 61 -3.45 -23.11 16.59
N ARG A 62 -2.34 -23.82 16.75
CA ARG A 62 -1.79 -24.27 18.04
C ARG A 62 -1.16 -23.13 18.87
N PHE A 63 -1.30 -21.89 18.44
CA PHE A 63 -0.73 -20.70 19.08
C PHE A 63 -1.77 -20.02 19.98
N PRO A 64 -1.37 -19.46 21.14
CA PRO A 64 -2.27 -18.71 22.00
C PRO A 64 -2.75 -17.45 21.28
N SER A 65 -4.01 -17.05 21.53
CA SER A 65 -4.66 -15.92 20.84
C SER A 65 -3.85 -14.61 20.88
N SER A 66 -3.03 -14.42 21.91
CA SER A 66 -2.10 -13.30 22.10
C SER A 66 -1.18 -13.05 20.88
N ILE A 67 -0.76 -14.11 20.17
CA ILE A 67 0.14 -13.99 19.00
C ILE A 67 -0.49 -13.14 17.89
N TYR A 68 -1.81 -13.23 17.69
CA TYR A 68 -2.50 -12.46 16.66
C TYR A 68 -2.51 -10.97 16.95
N TYR A 69 -2.67 -10.59 18.23
CA TYR A 69 -2.62 -9.18 18.65
C TYR A 69 -1.22 -8.60 18.47
N ILE A 70 -0.17 -9.36 18.80
CA ILE A 70 1.23 -8.94 18.61
C ILE A 70 1.54 -8.74 17.12
N ILE A 71 1.20 -9.71 16.27
CA ILE A 71 1.43 -9.60 14.81
C ILE A 71 0.59 -8.48 14.21
N GLY A 72 -0.66 -8.30 14.66
CA GLY A 72 -1.52 -7.20 14.23
C GLY A 72 -0.95 -5.83 14.59
N ASN A 73 -0.44 -5.67 15.81
CA ASN A 73 0.24 -4.46 16.26
C ASN A 73 1.49 -4.17 15.42
N GLU A 74 2.37 -5.16 15.27
CA GLU A 74 3.61 -5.08 14.50
C GLU A 74 3.37 -4.70 13.02
N CYS A 75 2.32 -5.26 12.40
CA CYS A 75 1.88 -4.90 11.05
C CYS A 75 1.33 -3.46 10.99
N CYS A 76 0.55 -3.04 11.99
CA CYS A 76 0.01 -1.69 12.08
C CYS A 76 1.13 -0.64 12.24
N GLU A 77 2.13 -0.94 13.07
CA GLU A 77 3.29 -0.09 13.31
C GLU A 77 4.11 0.09 12.01
N ARG A 78 4.45 -1.01 11.33
CA ARG A 78 5.14 -0.94 10.03
C ARG A 78 4.33 -0.20 8.97
N PHE A 79 3.02 -0.48 8.87
CA PHE A 79 2.15 0.20 7.93
C PHE A 79 2.12 1.71 8.17
N SER A 80 1.93 2.12 9.44
CA SER A 80 1.89 3.53 9.82
C SER A 80 3.23 4.23 9.61
N PHE A 81 4.35 3.58 9.95
CA PHE A 81 5.69 4.13 9.76
C PHE A 81 6.02 4.37 8.28
N TYR A 82 5.84 3.36 7.42
CA TYR A 82 6.11 3.51 5.98
C TYR A 82 5.09 4.40 5.28
N GLY A 83 3.81 4.30 5.64
CA GLY A 83 2.73 5.13 5.10
C GLY A 83 2.90 6.61 5.42
N MET A 84 3.23 6.95 6.67
CA MET A 84 3.55 8.31 7.11
C MET A 84 4.75 8.88 6.35
N LYS A 85 5.82 8.09 6.18
CA LYS A 85 6.99 8.50 5.39
C LYS A 85 6.64 8.79 3.93
N ALA A 86 5.82 7.92 3.31
CA ALA A 86 5.39 8.07 1.92
C ALA A 86 4.45 9.27 1.71
N ILE A 87 3.44 9.45 2.57
CA ILE A 87 2.48 10.56 2.43
C ILE A 87 3.13 11.92 2.74
N LEU A 88 4.09 11.97 3.67
CA LEU A 88 4.83 13.20 4.00
C LEU A 88 5.63 13.73 2.80
N ILE A 89 6.45 12.88 2.16
CA ILE A 89 7.25 13.32 1.00
C ILE A 89 6.36 13.66 -0.21
N LEU A 90 5.25 12.93 -0.40
CA LEU A 90 4.26 13.22 -1.43
C LEU A 90 3.57 14.57 -1.17
N TYR A 91 3.20 14.87 0.07
CA TYR A 91 2.56 16.12 0.46
C TYR A 91 3.47 17.34 0.24
N LEU A 92 4.72 17.27 0.72
CA LEU A 92 5.72 18.34 0.56
C LEU A 92 6.02 18.67 -0.92
N THR A 93 6.01 17.66 -1.78
CA THR A 93 6.33 17.81 -3.22
C THR A 93 5.11 18.16 -4.09
N LYS A 94 3.94 17.57 -3.83
CA LYS A 94 2.73 17.76 -4.67
C LYS A 94 1.84 18.91 -4.21
N TYR A 95 1.62 19.08 -2.91
CA TYR A 95 0.72 20.13 -2.39
C TYR A 95 1.48 21.39 -2.00
N LEU A 96 2.63 21.24 -1.36
CA LEU A 96 3.44 22.37 -0.90
C LEU A 96 4.45 22.89 -1.95
N LEU A 97 4.52 22.23 -3.12
CA LEU A 97 5.37 22.57 -4.28
C LEU A 97 6.84 22.87 -3.93
N MET A 98 7.38 22.22 -2.90
CA MET A 98 8.75 22.49 -2.45
C MET A 98 9.77 21.91 -3.42
N LYS A 99 10.91 22.60 -3.55
CA LYS A 99 12.10 22.03 -4.21
C LYS A 99 12.48 20.71 -3.52
N PRO A 100 12.88 19.66 -4.30
CA PRO A 100 13.12 18.33 -3.76
C PRO A 100 14.19 18.31 -2.66
N ASN A 101 15.22 19.16 -2.78
CA ASN A 101 16.27 19.29 -1.76
C ASN A 101 15.70 19.69 -0.39
N THR A 102 14.79 20.69 -0.36
CA THR A 102 14.18 21.18 0.88
C THR A 102 13.18 20.18 1.45
N ALA A 103 12.37 19.54 0.59
CA ALA A 103 11.43 18.49 1.00
C ALA A 103 12.16 17.30 1.64
N THR A 104 13.26 16.86 1.05
CA THR A 104 14.12 15.80 1.59
C THR A 104 14.78 16.19 2.91
N SER A 105 15.25 17.44 3.06
CA SER A 105 15.78 17.94 4.36
C SER A 105 14.72 17.87 5.47
N ILE A 106 13.50 18.33 5.20
CA ILE A 106 12.39 18.28 6.17
C ILE A 106 12.03 16.83 6.50
N PHE A 107 11.99 15.95 5.50
CA PHE A 107 11.78 14.52 5.70
C PHE A 107 12.86 13.91 6.62
N HIS A 108 14.14 14.22 6.43
CA HIS A 108 15.20 13.72 7.32
C HIS A 108 15.07 14.26 8.76
N VAL A 109 14.79 15.56 8.93
CA VAL A 109 14.55 16.15 10.26
C VAL A 109 13.36 15.49 10.95
N PHE A 110 12.26 15.26 10.23
CA PHE A 110 11.09 14.55 10.77
C PHE A 110 11.45 13.13 11.24
N ASN A 111 12.19 12.36 10.43
CA ASN A 111 12.64 11.03 10.84
C ASN A 111 13.57 11.06 12.07
N MET A 112 14.49 12.04 12.14
CA MET A 112 15.34 12.23 13.31
C MET A 112 14.52 12.56 14.57
N LEU A 113 13.49 13.41 14.45
CA LEU A 113 12.55 13.68 15.54
C LEU A 113 11.77 12.43 15.97
N CYS A 114 11.33 11.57 15.03
CA CYS A 114 10.69 10.30 15.39
C CYS A 114 11.60 9.37 16.20
N TYR A 115 12.92 9.36 15.96
CA TYR A 115 13.88 8.61 16.76
C TYR A 115 14.31 9.34 18.05
N PHE A 116 14.22 10.67 18.09
CA PHE A 116 14.60 11.48 19.25
C PHE A 116 13.48 11.61 20.30
N THR A 117 12.22 11.64 19.88
CA THR A 117 11.04 11.62 20.75
C THR A 117 11.05 10.48 21.79
N PRO A 118 11.30 9.21 21.45
CA PRO A 118 11.37 8.15 22.46
C PRO A 118 12.59 8.27 23.38
N LEU A 119 13.70 8.89 22.95
CA LEU A 119 14.85 9.17 23.81
C LEU A 119 14.51 10.26 24.85
N ILE A 120 13.87 11.36 24.43
CA ILE A 120 13.33 12.37 25.35
C ILE A 120 12.26 11.74 26.26
N GLY A 121 11.35 10.95 25.70
CA GLY A 121 10.26 10.30 26.40
C GLY A 121 10.75 9.36 27.50
N ALA A 122 11.79 8.57 27.23
CA ALA A 122 12.47 7.76 28.24
C ALA A 122 13.10 8.64 29.33
N LEU A 123 13.87 9.67 28.98
CA LEU A 123 14.50 10.57 29.95
C LEU A 123 13.49 11.32 30.83
N ILE A 124 12.35 11.72 30.28
CA ILE A 124 11.22 12.30 31.03
C ILE A 124 10.55 11.24 31.91
N ALA A 125 10.31 10.03 31.40
CA ALA A 125 9.73 8.94 32.17
C ALA A 125 10.63 8.57 33.36
N ASP A 126 11.94 8.41 33.16
CA ASP A 126 12.90 8.11 34.23
C ASP A 126 12.95 9.26 35.26
N SER A 127 12.90 10.52 34.81
CA SER A 127 12.91 11.70 35.68
C SER A 127 11.61 11.90 36.47
N PHE A 128 10.45 11.49 35.94
CA PHE A 128 9.13 11.80 36.49
C PHE A 128 8.45 10.60 37.16
N LEU A 129 8.63 9.38 36.63
CA LEU A 129 8.14 8.11 37.19
C LEU A 129 9.19 7.42 38.09
N GLY A 130 10.45 7.86 38.10
CA GLY A 130 11.48 7.38 39.05
C GLY A 130 11.21 7.69 40.53
N LYS A 131 10.12 8.41 40.84
CA LYS A 131 9.66 8.72 42.21
C LYS A 131 8.28 8.16 42.52
N TYR A 132 8.04 6.89 42.21
CA TYR A 132 7.05 6.11 42.97
C TYR A 132 7.59 5.82 44.38
N LYS A 133 6.79 6.19 45.38
CA LYS A 133 6.84 5.61 46.73
C LYS A 133 5.89 4.42 46.79
#